data_AF-A0AA96LUX8-F1
#
_entry.id   AF-A0AA96LUX8-F1
#
_cell.length_a   1.000
_cell.length_b   1.000
_cell.length_c   1.000
_cell.angle_alpha   90.00
_cell.angle_beta   90.00
_cell.angle_gamma   90.00
#
_symmetry.space_group_name_H-M   'P 1'
#
loop_
_entity.id
_entity.type
_entity.pdbx_description
1 polymer ?
#
loop_
_entity_poly.entity_id
_entity_poly.type
_entity_poly.pdbx_seq_one_letter_code
_entity_poly.pdbx_strand_id
1 'polypeptide(L)' 'MAWSSFALALLGMFIGIINLEQLLSVKGYYAVTALFLTMSSFVLQKTIRDNNDDDALQTVHPVQPAPASTELKWEE' A
#
# COMPACT_ATOMS: atom_id res chain seq x y z
N MET A 1 16.22 -11.55 -8.98
CA MET A 1 15.37 -11.82 -10.16
C MET A 1 14.09 -10.99 -10.17
N ALA A 2 13.33 -10.88 -9.06
CA ALA A 2 12.05 -10.13 -9.02
C ALA A 2 12.15 -8.65 -9.44
N TRP A 3 13.25 -7.97 -9.11
CA TRP A 3 13.47 -6.57 -9.51
C TRP A 3 13.62 -6.39 -11.02
N SER A 4 14.22 -7.38 -11.70
CA SER A 4 14.35 -7.39 -13.16
C SER A 4 13.00 -7.61 -13.83
N SER A 5 12.15 -8.50 -13.29
CA SER A 5 10.78 -8.72 -13.80
C SER A 5 9.92 -7.47 -13.65
N PHE A 6 10.05 -6.77 -12.52
CA PHE A 6 9.32 -5.54 -12.27
C PHE A 6 9.75 -4.41 -13.23
N ALA A 7 11.06 -4.24 -13.45
CA ALA A 7 11.56 -3.29 -14.42
C ALA A 7 11.08 -3.61 -15.84
N LEU A 8 11.08 -4.89 -16.24
CA LEU A 8 10.59 -5.33 -17.54
C LEU A 8 9.08 -5.05 -17.71
N ALA A 9 8.28 -5.30 -16.68
CA ALA A 9 6.84 -5.00 -16.69
C ALA A 9 6.57 -3.50 -16.84
N LEU A 10 7.31 -2.65 -16.11
CA LEU A 10 7.22 -1.19 -16.25
C LEU A 10 7.60 -0.75 -17.66
N LEU A 11 8.71 -1.25 -18.20
CA LEU A 11 9.15 -0.93 -19.57
C LEU A 11 8.10 -1.35 -20.60
N GLY A 12 7.55 -2.55 -20.49
CA GLY A 12 6.46 -3.02 -21.37
C GLY A 12 5.23 -2.12 -21.31
N MET A 13 4.87 -1.65 -20.11
CA MET A 13 3.76 -0.71 -19.92
C MET A 13 4.02 0.65 -20.60
N PHE A 14 5.22 1.23 -20.45
CA PHE A 14 5.59 2.48 -21.13
C PHE A 14 5.64 2.32 -22.66
N ILE A 15 6.17 1.19 -23.15
CA ILE A 15 6.22 0.90 -24.60
C ILE A 15 4.79 0.79 -25.16
N GLY A 16 3.89 0.09 -24.47
CA GLY A 16 2.48 -0.03 -24.86
C GLY A 16 1.78 1.32 -24.95
N ILE A 17 2.04 2.22 -23.98
CA ILE A 17 1.49 3.58 -24.01
C ILE A 17 2.07 4.37 -25.18
N ILE A 18 3.37 4.29 -25.45
CA ILE A 18 4.02 5.03 -26.55
C ILE A 18 3.54 4.55 -27.93
N ASN A 19 3.28 3.26 -28.10
CA ASN A 19 2.78 2.69 -29.35
C ASN A 19 1.30 3.04 -29.62
N LEU A 20 0.57 3.49 -28.60
CA LEU A 20 -0.84 3.83 -28.74
C LEU A 20 -1.02 5.11 -29.59
N GLU A 21 -1.67 4.95 -30.73
CA GLU A 21 -2.00 6.03 -31.67
C GLU A 21 -3.29 6.72 -31.23
N GLN A 22 -3.17 7.56 -30.19
CA GLN A 22 -4.27 8.32 -29.60
C GLN A 22 -3.85 9.77 -29.38
N LEU A 23 -4.86 10.64 -29.22
CA LEU A 23 -4.66 12.05 -28.95
C LEU A 23 -3.80 12.24 -27.68
N LEU A 24 -2.89 13.22 -27.69
CA LEU A 24 -1.87 13.40 -26.65
C LEU A 24 -2.45 13.48 -25.23
N SER A 25 -3.64 14.08 -25.09
CA SER A 25 -4.40 14.15 -23.85
C SER A 25 -4.82 12.78 -23.31
N VAL A 26 -5.29 11.89 -24.18
CA VAL A 26 -5.73 10.53 -23.80
C VAL A 26 -4.53 9.66 -23.44
N LYS A 27 -3.44 9.82 -24.19
CA LYS A 27 -2.17 9.15 -23.92
C LYS A 27 -1.59 9.52 -22.55
N GLY A 28 -1.65 10.81 -22.20
CA GLY A 28 -1.26 11.30 -20.88
C GLY A 28 -2.13 10.72 -19.75
N TYR A 29 -3.44 10.60 -19.96
CA TYR A 29 -4.34 9.99 -18.99
C TYR A 29 -3.96 8.54 -18.65
N TYR A 30 -3.62 7.73 -19.67
CA TYR A 30 -3.16 6.35 -19.45
C TYR A 30 -1.83 6.30 -18.69
N ALA A 31 -0.88 7.20 -19.00
CA ALA A 31 0.40 7.26 -18.29
C ALA A 31 0.23 7.60 -16.80
N VAL A 32 -0.58 8.60 -16.47
CA VAL A 32 -0.84 8.99 -15.07
C VAL A 32 -1.58 7.88 -14.33
N THR A 33 -2.57 7.25 -14.96
CA THR A 33 -3.33 6.14 -14.36
C THR A 33 -2.43 4.93 -14.07
N ALA A 34 -1.54 4.58 -15.00
CA ALA A 34 -0.55 3.52 -14.83
C ALA A 34 0.39 3.77 -13.63
N LEU A 35 0.89 5.00 -13.49
CA LEU A 35 1.71 5.40 -12.35
C LEU A 35 0.92 5.33 -11.04
N PHE A 36 -0.32 5.84 -11.03
CA PHE A 36 -1.16 5.83 -9.84
C PHE A 36 -1.51 4.42 -9.38
N LEU A 37 -1.83 3.52 -10.32
CA LEU A 37 -2.10 2.11 -10.05
C LEU A 37 -0.86 1.40 -9.45
N THR A 38 0.32 1.68 -10.00
CA THR A 38 1.58 1.14 -9.49
C THR A 38 1.84 1.58 -8.05
N MET A 39 1.69 2.88 -7.77
CA MET A 39 1.85 3.41 -6.41
C MET A 39 0.80 2.84 -5.45
N SER A 40 -0.44 2.70 -5.90
CA SER A 40 -1.52 2.09 -5.10
C SER A 40 -1.17 0.65 -4.70
N SER A 41 -0.58 -0.15 -5.60
CA SER A 41 -0.13 -1.50 -5.27
C SER A 41 0.96 -1.50 -4.18
N PHE A 42 1.91 -0.56 -4.23
CA PHE A 42 2.94 -0.44 -3.21
C PHE A 42 2.43 0.02 -1.85
N VAL A 43 1.39 0.86 -1.80
CA VAL A 43 0.76 1.25 -0.54
C VAL A 43 0.01 0.06 0.04
N LEU A 44 -0.77 -0.66 -0.78
CA LEU A 44 -1.49 -1.84 -0.34
C LEU A 44 -0.56 -2.91 0.23
N GLN A 45 0.57 -3.17 -0.43
CA GLN A 45 1.58 -4.10 0.09
C GLN A 45 2.14 -3.67 1.45
N LYS A 46 2.30 -2.36 1.69
CA LYS A 46 2.70 -1.86 3.01
C LYS A 46 1.60 -2.10 4.04
N THR A 47 0.37 -1.69 3.75
CA THR A 47 -0.77 -1.90 4.66
C THR A 47 -0.94 -3.37 5.03
N ILE A 48 -0.82 -4.30 4.08
CA ILE A 48 -0.93 -5.73 4.37
C ILE A 48 0.19 -6.21 5.29
N ARG A 49 1.44 -5.76 5.06
CA ARG A 49 2.58 -6.10 5.91
C ARG A 49 2.40 -5.52 7.31
N ASP A 50 2.00 -4.25 7.39
CA ASP A 50 1.83 -3.55 8.66
C ASP A 50 0.71 -4.22 9.49
N ASN A 51 -0.40 -4.60 8.87
CA ASN A 51 -1.46 -5.37 9.54
C ASN A 51 -0.98 -6.75 10.04
N ASN A 52 -0.15 -7.44 9.24
CA ASN A 52 0.40 -8.74 9.64
C ASN A 52 1.40 -8.61 10.81
N ASP A 53 2.17 -7.52 10.84
CA ASP A 53 3.06 -7.21 11.96
C ASP A 53 2.25 -6.84 13.22
N ASP A 54 1.16 -6.08 13.08
CA ASP A 54 0.23 -5.73 14.18
C ASP A 54 -0.45 -6.97 14.78
N ASP A 55 -0.95 -7.87 13.94
CA ASP A 55 -1.57 -9.14 14.37
C ASP A 55 -0.55 -9.99 15.16
N ALA A 56 0.69 -10.07 14.69
CA ALA A 56 1.76 -10.77 15.40
C ALA A 56 2.07 -10.11 16.76
N LEU A 57 2.09 -8.78 16.84
CA LEU A 57 2.29 -8.06 18.10
C LEU A 57 1.17 -8.32 19.11
N GLN A 58 -0.09 -8.38 18.67
CA GLN A 58 -1.22 -8.73 19.55
C GLN A 58 -1.11 -10.13 20.15
N THR A 59 -0.50 -11.08 19.43
CA THR A 59 -0.29 -12.43 19.98
C THR A 59 0.83 -12.50 21.03
N VAL A 60 1.87 -11.66 20.91
CA VAL A 60 3.01 -11.66 21.84
C VAL A 60 2.74 -10.77 23.06
N HIS A 61 2.10 -9.63 22.84
CA HIS A 61 1.62 -8.72 23.88
C HIS A 61 0.11 -8.60 23.74
N PRO A 62 -0.66 -9.56 24.29
CA PRO A 62 -2.10 -9.40 24.35
C PRO A 62 -2.38 -8.06 25.05
N VAL A 63 -3.08 -7.18 24.35
CA VAL A 63 -3.49 -5.88 24.88
C VAL A 63 -4.24 -6.16 26.17
N GLN A 64 -3.59 -5.89 27.32
CA GLN A 64 -4.25 -5.92 28.61
C GLN A 64 -5.43 -4.96 28.47
N PRO A 65 -6.68 -5.38 28.72
CA PRO A 65 -7.80 -4.46 28.67
C PRO A 65 -7.44 -3.26 29.54
N ALA A 66 -7.59 -2.05 28.98
CA ALA A 66 -7.35 -0.82 29.72
C ALA A 66 -8.00 -0.96 31.10
N PRO A 67 -7.30 -0.64 32.20
CA PRO A 67 -7.92 -0.73 33.51
C PRO A 67 -9.21 0.06 33.42
N ALA A 68 -10.34 -0.61 33.67
CA ALA A 68 -11.63 0.04 33.70
C ALA A 68 -11.45 1.28 34.59
N SER A 69 -11.92 2.42 34.12
CA SER A 69 -11.78 3.75 34.74
C SER A 69 -12.32 3.88 36.17
N THR A 70 -12.60 2.76 36.83
CA THR A 70 -13.09 2.58 38.19
C THR A 70 -12.04 2.89 39.27
N GLU A 71 -10.76 2.96 38.93
CA GLU A 71 -9.68 3.29 39.88
C GLU A 71 -9.20 4.75 39.73
N LEU A 72 -10.03 5.64 39.18
CA LEU A 72 -9.95 7.09 39.43
C LEU A 72 -10.90 7.49 40.57
N LYS A 73 -11.09 6.60 41.54
CA LYS A 73 -11.59 6.95 42.88
C LYS A 73 -10.42 7.54 43.66
N TRP A 74 -10.03 8.76 43.30
CA TRP A 74 -9.16 9.57 44.14
C TRP A 74 -9.91 9.86 45.44
N GLU A 75 -9.46 9.21 46.52
CA GLU A 75 -9.47 9.65 47.92
C GLU A 75 -10.67 10.52 48.36
N GLU A 76 -11.60 9.89 49.11
CA GLU A 76 -12.50 10.60 50.05
C GLU A 76 -11.73 11.05 51.30
#